data_AF-A0A7C5IRV0-F1
#
_entry.id   AF-A0A7C5IRV0-F1
#
_cell.length_a   1.000
_cell.length_b   1.000
_cell.length_c   1.000
_cell.angle_alpha   90.00
_cell.angle_beta   90.00
_cell.angle_gamma   90.00
#
_symmetry.space_group_name_H-M   'P 1'
#
loop_
_entity.id
_entity.type
_entity.pdbx_description
1 polymer ?
#
loop_
_entity_poly.entity_id
_entity_poly.type
_entity_poly.pdbx_seq_one_letter_code
_entity_poly.pdbx_strand_id
1 'polypeptide(L)'
;MRRTIFLLSISLLFILASTCKKEKVNLTDPIPEITGLTISPTTIIELQDSIIFQISYRDGDGDLGENKPNVSNLFLIDNRINVTESFRIRELAPAG
;
A
#
# COMPACT_ATOMS: atom_id res chain seq x y z
N MET A 1 6.69 22.04 52.17
CA MET A 1 5.51 21.49 51.46
C MET A 1 5.33 22.05 50.04
N ARG A 2 5.32 23.36 49.79
CA ARG A 2 5.14 23.90 48.41
C ARG A 2 6.20 23.47 47.40
N ARG A 3 7.49 23.45 47.77
CA ARG A 3 8.59 22.98 46.90
C ARG A 3 8.53 21.48 46.59
N THR A 4 8.15 20.66 47.57
CA THR A 4 8.05 19.20 47.40
C THR A 4 6.86 18.82 46.53
N ILE A 5 5.74 19.53 46.64
CA ILE A 5 4.56 19.36 45.77
C ILE A 5 4.92 19.75 44.32
N PHE A 6 5.65 20.85 44.13
CA PHE A 6 6.06 21.32 42.81
C PHE A 6 6.99 20.32 42.09
N LEU A 7 7.93 19.72 42.83
CA LEU A 7 8.81 18.68 42.31
C LEU A 7 8.06 17.38 41.96
N LEU A 8 7.07 16.99 42.77
CA LEU A 8 6.20 15.83 42.48
C LEU A 8 5.34 16.06 41.22
N SER A 9 4.80 17.26 41.03
CA SER A 9 4.01 17.59 39.83
C SER A 9 4.84 17.59 38.55
N ILE A 10 6.11 18.03 38.61
CA ILE A 10 7.03 17.99 37.45
C ILE A 10 7.38 16.55 37.10
N SER A 11 7.68 15.71 38.10
CA SER A 11 7.97 14.29 37.88
C SER A 11 6.78 13.55 37.23
N LEU A 12 5.56 13.83 37.69
CA LEU A 12 4.34 13.23 37.12
C LEU A 12 4.11 13.64 35.66
N LEU A 13 4.42 14.89 35.30
CA LEU A 13 4.30 15.38 33.93
C LEU A 13 5.29 14.69 32.97
N PHE A 14 6.51 14.41 33.42
CA PHE A 14 7.51 13.68 32.62
C PHE A 14 7.13 12.21 32.38
N ILE A 15 6.45 11.57 33.34
CA ILE A 15 5.97 10.19 33.20
C ILE A 15 4.84 10.12 32.16
N LEU A 16 3.92 11.09 32.17
CA LEU A 16 2.82 11.16 31.21
C LEU A 16 3.28 11.46 29.77
N ALA A 17 4.39 12.20 29.60
CA ALA A 17 4.95 12.50 28.27
C ALA A 17 5.63 11.29 27.60
N SER A 18 5.89 10.20 28.34
CA SER A 18 6.69 9.06 27.86
C SER A 18 5.86 7.90 27.28
N THR A 19 4.52 8.01 27.22
CA THR A 19 3.64 6.90 26.80
C THR A 19 3.32 6.84 25.30
N CYS A 20 3.75 7.82 24.50
CA CYS A 20 3.56 7.75 23.06
C CYS A 20 4.65 6.86 22.43
N LYS A 21 4.43 5.54 22.43
CA LYS A 21 5.22 4.62 21.62
C LYS A 21 4.52 4.46 20.27
N LYS A 22 5.18 4.84 19.18
CA LYS A 22 4.74 4.45 17.84
C LYS A 22 4.89 2.94 17.75
N GLU A 23 3.77 2.23 17.64
CA GLU A 23 3.77 0.80 17.37
C GLU A 23 4.44 0.59 16.02
N LYS A 24 5.58 -0.11 16.01
CA LYS A 24 6.24 -0.49 14.77
C LYS A 24 5.41 -1.61 14.19
N VAL A 25 4.60 -1.30 13.18
CA VAL A 25 3.96 -2.34 12.38
C VAL A 25 5.10 -3.14 11.74
N ASN A 26 5.30 -4.38 12.21
CA ASN A 26 6.23 -5.30 11.59
C ASN A 26 5.57 -5.79 10.30
N LEU A 27 5.67 -4.97 9.26
CA LEU A 27 5.33 -5.31 7.89
C LEU A 27 6.40 -6.31 7.47
N THR A 28 6.08 -7.59 7.57
CA THR A 28 7.07 -8.68 7.51
C THR A 28 7.75 -8.82 6.14
N ASP A 29 7.30 -8.06 5.14
CA ASP A 29 7.95 -7.88 3.85
C ASP A 29 7.41 -6.59 3.22
N PRO A 30 8.20 -5.52 3.02
CA PRO A 30 7.73 -4.29 2.37
C PRO A 30 7.60 -4.45 0.85
N ILE A 31 8.13 -5.51 0.26
CA ILE A 31 8.14 -5.66 -1.19
C ILE A 31 6.75 -6.08 -1.68
N PRO A 32 6.09 -5.31 -2.58
CA PRO A 32 4.80 -5.70 -3.11
C PRO A 32 4.93 -6.93 -4.01
N GLU A 33 3.97 -7.85 -3.90
CA GLU A 33 3.98 -9.13 -4.62
C GLU A 33 2.66 -9.33 -5.39
N ILE A 34 2.74 -9.67 -6.68
CA ILE A 34 1.58 -10.10 -7.46
C ILE A 34 1.24 -11.54 -7.08
N THR A 35 -0.04 -11.80 -6.79
CA THR A 35 -0.57 -13.11 -6.42
C THR A 35 -1.80 -13.45 -7.28
N GLY A 36 -2.15 -14.74 -7.39
CA GLY A 36 -3.44 -15.14 -7.96
C GLY A 36 -3.75 -14.64 -9.38
N LEU A 37 -2.74 -14.57 -10.26
CA LEU A 37 -2.95 -14.22 -11.67
C LEU A 37 -3.82 -15.26 -12.37
N THR A 38 -4.93 -14.81 -12.94
CA THR A 38 -5.79 -15.62 -13.82
C THR A 38 -6.08 -14.88 -15.12
N ILE A 39 -6.18 -15.64 -16.21
CA ILE A 39 -6.40 -15.12 -17.56
C ILE A 39 -7.59 -15.88 -18.14
N SER A 40 -8.60 -15.15 -18.63
CA SER A 40 -9.77 -15.76 -19.24
C SER A 40 -10.38 -14.86 -20.33
N PRO A 41 -10.95 -15.43 -21.40
CA PRO A 41 -10.93 -16.85 -21.76
C PRO A 41 -9.59 -17.28 -22.39
N THR A 42 -9.30 -18.59 -22.40
CA THR A 42 -8.06 -19.15 -22.98
C THR A 42 -8.12 -19.36 -24.49
N THR A 43 -9.32 -19.35 -25.05
CA THR A 43 -9.59 -19.43 -26.50
C THR A 43 -10.39 -18.20 -26.87
N ILE A 44 -9.95 -17.48 -27.90
CA ILE A 44 -10.53 -16.22 -28.33
C ILE A 44 -10.73 -16.18 -29.84
N ILE A 45 -11.73 -15.42 -30.27
CA ILE A 45 -11.93 -14.98 -31.64
C ILE A 45 -11.40 -13.55 -31.78
N GLU A 46 -10.51 -13.35 -32.75
CA GLU A 46 -9.87 -12.06 -33.02
C GLU A 46 -10.91 -10.96 -33.28
N LEU A 47 -10.65 -9.75 -32.75
CA LEU A 47 -11.49 -8.55 -32.88
C LEU A 47 -12.93 -8.67 -32.36
N GLN A 48 -13.29 -9.80 -31.74
CA GLN A 48 -14.61 -10.05 -31.18
C GLN A 48 -14.56 -10.22 -29.66
N ASP A 49 -13.62 -11.01 -29.17
CA ASP A 49 -13.52 -11.34 -27.75
C ASP A 49 -12.57 -10.39 -27.01
N SER A 50 -12.78 -10.29 -25.69
CA SER A 50 -11.89 -9.58 -24.78
C SER A 50 -11.17 -10.57 -23.86
N ILE A 51 -9.89 -10.33 -23.60
CA ILE A 51 -9.12 -11.07 -22.61
C ILE A 51 -9.17 -10.31 -21.29
N ILE A 52 -9.56 -11.01 -20.23
CA ILE A 52 -9.60 -10.49 -18.87
C ILE A 52 -8.40 -11.04 -18.11
N PHE A 53 -7.57 -10.14 -17.63
CA PHE A 53 -6.52 -10.42 -16.66
C PHE A 53 -7.04 -10.05 -15.27
N GLN A 54 -7.10 -11.03 -14.38
CA GLN A 54 -7.40 -10.78 -12.97
C GLN A 54 -6.14 -11.07 -12.16
N ILE A 55 -5.73 -10.07 -11.39
CA ILE A 55 -4.58 -10.15 -10.50
C ILE A 55 -5.03 -9.85 -9.07
N SER A 56 -4.41 -10.53 -8.12
CA SER A 56 -4.35 -10.11 -6.73
C SER A 56 -2.95 -9.58 -6.45
N TYR A 57 -2.78 -8.81 -5.39
CA TYR A 57 -1.45 -8.39 -4.94
C TYR A 57 -1.44 -8.25 -3.42
N ARG A 58 -0.25 -8.39 -2.85
CA ARG A 58 0.02 -8.07 -1.45
C ARG A 58 0.85 -6.79 -1.43
N ASP A 59 0.32 -5.79 -0.73
CA ASP A 59 1.03 -4.55 -0.42
C ASP A 59 1.54 -4.64 1.02
N GLY A 60 2.86 -4.71 1.14
CA GLY A 60 3.56 -5.07 2.36
C GLY A 60 3.50 -3.98 3.40
N ASP A 61 3.77 -2.74 3.00
CA ASP A 61 3.87 -1.55 3.85
C ASP A 61 2.75 -0.52 3.63
N GLY A 62 1.87 -0.77 2.66
CA GLY A 62 0.69 0.06 2.43
C GLY A 62 0.98 1.31 1.60
N ASP A 63 2.17 1.41 1.01
CA ASP A 63 2.59 2.58 0.23
C ASP A 63 2.23 2.47 -1.26
N LEU A 64 1.69 1.33 -1.69
CA LEU A 64 1.32 1.09 -3.08
C LEU A 64 0.02 1.80 -3.44
N GLY A 65 0.07 2.64 -4.47
CA GLY A 65 -1.11 3.31 -5.01
C GLY A 65 -0.83 4.73 -5.46
N GLU A 66 -1.76 5.32 -6.19
CA GLU A 66 -1.73 6.75 -6.51
C GLU A 66 -3.15 7.26 -6.75
N ASN A 67 -3.47 8.39 -6.13
CA ASN A 67 -4.79 9.01 -6.20
C ASN A 67 -4.92 10.01 -7.35
N LYS A 68 -3.80 10.57 -7.85
CA LYS A 68 -3.80 11.44 -9.03
C LYS A 68 -4.26 10.66 -10.27
N PRO A 69 -5.27 11.15 -11.02
CA PRO A 69 -5.87 10.40 -12.12
C PRO A 69 -4.93 10.15 -13.30
N ASN A 70 -3.89 10.97 -13.47
CA ASN A 70 -2.99 10.95 -14.63
C ASN A 70 -1.68 10.20 -14.38
N VAL A 71 -1.61 9.40 -13.33
CA VAL A 71 -0.42 8.61 -12.99
C VAL A 71 -0.81 7.15 -12.98
N SER A 72 0.03 6.33 -13.63
CA SER A 72 -0.13 4.88 -13.69
C SER A 72 0.97 4.20 -12.88
N ASN A 73 0.61 3.11 -12.23
CA ASN A 73 1.46 2.34 -11.32
C ASN A 73 1.24 0.82 -11.44
N LEU A 74 0.40 0.39 -12.39
CA LEU A 74 0.23 -1.01 -12.78
C LEU A 74 0.41 -1.09 -14.29
N PHE A 75 1.25 -2.01 -14.75
CA PHE A 75 1.61 -2.13 -16.17
C PHE A 75 1.47 -3.57 -16.64
N LEU A 76 0.77 -3.75 -17.76
CA LEU A 76 0.68 -5.01 -18.48
C LEU A 76 1.50 -4.88 -19.76
N ILE A 77 2.57 -5.66 -19.87
CA ILE A 77 3.54 -5.57 -20.96
C ILE A 77 3.48 -6.84 -21.80
N ASP A 78 3.22 -6.71 -23.10
CA ASP A 78 3.43 -7.77 -24.08
C ASP A 78 4.77 -7.57 -24.79
N ASN A 79 5.78 -8.32 -24.34
CA ASN A 79 7.14 -8.24 -24.88
C ASN A 79 7.27 -8.76 -26.32
N ARG A 80 6.27 -9.49 -26.86
CA ARG A 80 6.34 -10.05 -28.22
C ARG A 80 6.11 -8.99 -29.29
N ILE A 81 5.21 -8.06 -28.97
CA ILE A 81 4.79 -6.98 -29.87
C ILE A 81 5.11 -5.58 -29.30
N ASN A 82 5.79 -5.52 -28.17
CA ASN A 82 6.22 -4.30 -27.48
C ASN A 82 5.07 -3.32 -27.19
N VAL A 83 3.97 -3.85 -26.68
CA VAL A 83 2.79 -3.08 -26.24
C VAL A 83 2.78 -3.00 -24.72
N THR A 84 2.47 -1.82 -24.18
CA THR A 84 2.30 -1.60 -22.74
C THR A 84 0.96 -0.94 -22.49
N GLU A 85 0.11 -1.65 -21.75
CA GLU A 85 -1.13 -1.10 -21.21
C GLU A 85 -0.90 -0.67 -19.76
N SER A 86 -1.29 0.56 -19.44
CA SER A 86 -1.03 1.17 -18.14
C SER A 86 -2.32 1.47 -17.39
N PHE A 87 -2.39 1.05 -16.13
CA PHE A 87 -3.52 1.22 -15.25
C PHE A 87 -3.11 1.97 -13.98
N ARG A 88 -4.11 2.53 -13.31
CA ARG A 88 -3.95 3.16 -12.00
C ARG A 88 -4.67 2.36 -10.94
N ILE A 89 -3.91 1.86 -9.97
CA ILE A 89 -4.45 1.39 -8.69
C ILE A 89 -4.40 2.54 -7.68
N ARG A 90 -5.49 2.70 -6.93
CA ARG A 90 -5.61 3.72 -5.87
C ARG A 90 -4.84 3.26 -4.64
N GLU A 91 -4.41 4.22 -3.84
CA GLU A 91 -3.93 3.97 -2.48
C GLU A 91 -4.99 3.20 -1.68
N LEU A 92 -4.58 2.17 -0.95
CA LEU A 92 -5.48 1.39 -0.10
C LEU A 92 -5.74 2.10 1.24
N ALA A 93 -4.80 2.91 1.71
CA ALA A 93 -4.90 3.73 2.91
C ALA A 93 -4.53 5.19 2.59
N PRO A 94 -5.15 6.20 3.22
CA PRO A 94 -4.72 7.58 3.07
C PRO A 94 -3.27 7.75 3.52
N ALA A 95 -2.49 8.57 2.81
CA ALA A 95 -1.21 9.05 3.30
C ALA A 95 -1.40 9.67 4.71
N GLY A 96 -0.79 9.04 5.72
CA GLY A 96 -0.91 9.42 7.13
C GLY A 96 -0.20 10.71 7.51
#